data_AF-A0A9P3FK86-F1
#
_entry.id   AF-A0A9P3FK86-F1
#
_cell.length_a   1.000
_cell.length_b   1.000
_cell.length_c   1.000
_cell.angle_alpha   90.00
_cell.angle_beta   90.00
_cell.angle_gamma   90.00
#
_symmetry.space_group_name_H-M   'P 1'
#
loop_
_entity.id
_entity.type
_entity.pdbx_description
1 polymer ?
#
loop_
_entity_poly.entity_id
_entity_poly.type
_entity_poly.pdbx_seq_one_letter_code
_entity_poly.pdbx_strand_id
1 'polypeptide(L)'
;MAKVPKVKKKGVSVHSRAARRGAEPPRKDLEAIKPPKEEKDYKPWLHNAQNAGIQKKQKKKQLTTAQRKRQEKALEKADAISGKHEKKVADSKRRSARTQTRAKQWEELNEQAEAVKQAQEETKKAAKPTKAGAAAQAVGDEAMPDTQVPVVTEQTTVPEGAPGWASMHAQTEDFDEIT
;
A
#
# COMPACT_ATOMS: atom_id res chain seq x y z
N MET A 1 -27.56 -20.84 -19.05
CA MET A 1 -28.18 -19.58 -18.58
C MET A 1 -28.79 -19.82 -17.20
N ALA A 2 -28.21 -19.24 -16.15
CA ALA A 2 -28.69 -19.43 -14.78
C ALA A 2 -30.00 -18.64 -14.55
N LYS A 3 -31.01 -19.28 -13.95
CA LYS A 3 -32.26 -18.63 -13.54
C LYS A 3 -31.97 -17.72 -12.33
N VAL A 4 -32.21 -16.42 -12.47
CA VAL A 4 -32.13 -15.46 -11.36
C VAL A 4 -33.33 -15.63 -10.41
N PRO A 5 -33.11 -15.72 -9.08
CA PRO A 5 -34.21 -15.87 -8.13
C PRO A 5 -35.06 -14.60 -8.05
N LYS A 6 -36.39 -14.79 -7.93
CA LYS A 6 -37.36 -13.70 -7.81
C LYS A 6 -37.12 -12.94 -6.49
N VAL A 7 -36.78 -11.66 -6.58
CA VAL A 7 -36.60 -10.80 -5.41
C VAL A 7 -37.94 -10.64 -4.67
N LYS A 8 -37.98 -11.08 -3.41
CA LYS A 8 -39.14 -10.89 -2.53
C LYS A 8 -39.20 -9.43 -2.09
N LYS A 9 -40.24 -8.70 -2.48
CA LYS A 9 -40.51 -7.35 -1.98
C LYS A 9 -40.92 -7.44 -0.51
N LYS A 10 -40.08 -6.97 0.41
CA LYS A 10 -40.46 -6.83 1.83
C LYS A 10 -41.44 -5.66 1.95
N GLY A 11 -42.53 -5.87 2.68
CA GLY A 11 -43.50 -4.82 3.01
C GLY A 11 -42.82 -3.65 3.72
N VAL A 12 -43.39 -2.46 3.57
CA VAL A 12 -42.88 -1.27 4.24
C VAL A 12 -43.12 -1.42 5.75
N SER A 13 -42.04 -1.42 6.53
CA SER A 13 -42.12 -1.47 8.00
C SER A 13 -42.90 -0.28 8.55
N VAL A 14 -43.66 -0.50 9.63
CA VAL A 14 -44.56 0.48 10.27
C VAL A 14 -43.86 1.81 10.57
N HIS A 15 -42.59 1.79 10.95
CA HIS A 15 -41.79 2.97 11.30
C HIS A 15 -40.92 3.51 10.16
N SER A 16 -41.02 2.93 8.96
CA SER A 16 -40.25 3.37 7.79
C SER A 16 -40.68 4.76 7.32
N ARG A 17 -39.72 5.51 6.78
CA ARG A 17 -39.99 6.78 6.11
C ARG A 17 -41.00 6.63 4.96
N ALA A 18 -41.05 5.47 4.30
CA ALA A 18 -42.04 5.21 3.26
C ALA A 18 -43.47 5.04 3.82
N ALA A 19 -43.64 4.51 5.04
CA ALA A 19 -44.94 4.43 5.71
C ALA A 19 -45.44 5.84 6.07
N ARG A 20 -44.56 6.68 6.61
CA ARG A 20 -44.86 8.09 6.92
C ARG A 20 -45.20 8.92 5.69
N ARG A 21 -44.56 8.63 4.55
CA ARG A 21 -44.87 9.27 3.25
C ARG A 21 -46.13 8.71 2.59
N GLY A 22 -46.47 7.44 2.80
CA GLY A 22 -47.69 6.83 2.26
C GLY A 22 -48.98 7.31 2.95
N ALA A 23 -48.86 7.89 4.15
CA ALA A 23 -49.98 8.49 4.89
C ALA A 23 -50.29 9.94 4.46
N GLU A 24 -49.43 10.56 3.65
CA GLU A 24 -49.70 11.86 3.04
C GLU A 24 -50.51 11.66 1.75
N PRO A 25 -51.58 12.43 1.50
CA PRO A 25 -52.33 12.32 0.26
C PRO A 25 -51.41 12.64 -0.94
N PRO A 26 -51.48 11.89 -2.05
CA PRO A 26 -50.70 12.21 -3.24
C PRO A 26 -51.02 13.63 -3.70
N ARG A 27 -50.00 14.40 -4.08
CA ARG A 27 -50.18 15.77 -4.58
C ARG A 27 -51.01 15.68 -5.87
N LYS A 28 -52.22 16.24 -5.84
CA LYS A 28 -53.18 16.25 -6.97
C LYS A 28 -52.57 16.82 -8.26
N ASP A 29 -51.55 17.66 -8.13
CA ASP A 29 -50.82 18.28 -9.23
C ASP A 29 -50.02 17.29 -10.10
N LEU A 30 -49.68 16.10 -9.57
CA LEU A 30 -48.90 15.09 -10.30
C LEU A 30 -49.78 14.12 -11.12
N GLU A 31 -51.05 13.96 -10.74
CA GLU A 31 -51.97 13.04 -11.41
C GLU A 31 -52.62 13.68 -12.67
N ALA A 32 -52.67 15.01 -12.73
CA ALA A 32 -53.20 15.75 -13.88
C ALA A 32 -52.19 15.92 -15.03
N ILE A 33 -50.90 15.61 -14.81
CA ILE A 33 -49.86 15.76 -15.81
C ILE A 33 -49.86 14.53 -16.71
N LYS A 34 -50.40 14.69 -17.93
CA LYS A 34 -50.27 13.66 -18.97
C LYS A 34 -48.79 13.36 -19.21
N PRO A 35 -48.39 12.08 -19.31
CA PRO A 35 -47.03 11.75 -19.69
C PRO A 35 -46.71 12.38 -21.05
N PRO A 36 -45.49 12.90 -21.26
CA PRO A 36 -45.10 13.44 -22.55
C PRO A 36 -45.30 12.36 -23.62
N LYS A 37 -45.93 12.73 -24.74
CA LYS A 37 -46.10 11.83 -25.88
C LYS A 37 -44.71 11.43 -26.38
N GLU A 38 -44.47 10.14 -26.48
CA GLU A 38 -43.25 9.60 -27.09
C GLU A 38 -43.25 9.96 -28.58
N GLU A 39 -42.49 10.98 -28.96
CA GLU A 39 -42.18 11.25 -30.36
C GLU A 39 -41.19 10.18 -30.83
N LYS A 40 -41.65 9.24 -31.67
CA LYS A 40 -40.85 8.14 -32.22
C LYS A 40 -39.98 8.55 -33.41
N ASP A 41 -40.22 9.73 -33.95
CA ASP A 41 -39.48 10.24 -35.11
C ASP A 41 -38.21 10.94 -34.66
N TYR A 42 -37.06 10.38 -35.04
CA TYR A 42 -35.76 10.95 -34.75
C TYR A 42 -35.57 12.27 -35.50
N LYS A 43 -35.58 13.39 -34.77
CA LYS A 43 -35.37 14.75 -35.30
C LYS A 43 -33.91 15.18 -35.07
N PRO A 44 -33.01 15.01 -36.06
CA PRO A 44 -31.57 15.26 -35.86
C PRO A 44 -31.23 16.72 -35.53
N TRP A 45 -32.06 17.69 -35.93
CA TRP A 45 -31.86 19.10 -35.61
C TRP A 45 -32.14 19.45 -34.14
N LEU A 46 -32.91 18.61 -33.42
CA LEU A 46 -33.24 18.83 -32.00
C LEU A 46 -32.04 18.56 -31.09
N HIS A 47 -31.15 17.65 -31.49
CA HIS A 47 -29.96 17.27 -30.74
C HIS A 47 -28.72 18.12 -31.12
N ASN A 48 -28.67 18.66 -32.34
CA ASN A 48 -27.55 19.49 -32.79
C ASN A 48 -27.59 20.92 -32.20
N ALA A 49 -28.76 21.44 -31.86
CA ALA A 49 -28.90 22.79 -31.29
C ALA A 49 -28.45 22.91 -29.82
N GLN A 50 -28.33 21.80 -29.09
CA GLN A 50 -28.01 21.82 -27.65
C GLN A 50 -26.59 22.33 -27.34
N ASN A 51 -25.69 22.36 -28.33
CA ASN A 51 -24.32 22.86 -28.18
C ASN A 51 -24.01 24.09 -29.02
N ALA A 52 -24.97 24.60 -29.80
CA ALA A 52 -24.75 25.75 -30.69
C ALA A 52 -24.56 27.09 -29.92
N GLY A 53 -25.03 27.17 -28.66
CA GLY A 53 -24.89 28.35 -27.80
C GLY A 53 -23.71 28.29 -26.81
N ILE A 54 -23.16 27.11 -26.52
CA ILE A 54 -22.06 26.94 -25.55
C ILE A 54 -20.75 26.79 -26.31
N GLN A 55 -20.29 27.88 -26.92
CA GLN A 55 -18.96 27.93 -27.52
C GLN A 55 -17.92 28.12 -26.41
N LYS A 56 -17.21 27.05 -26.04
CA LYS A 56 -16.03 27.18 -25.18
C LYS A 56 -15.00 28.01 -25.95
N LYS A 57 -14.61 29.16 -25.39
CA LYS A 57 -13.57 30.03 -25.95
C LYS A 57 -12.33 29.17 -26.24
N GLN A 58 -12.03 28.98 -27.52
CA GLN A 58 -10.89 28.18 -27.95
C GLN A 58 -9.61 28.81 -27.39
N LYS A 59 -8.76 28.00 -26.74
CA LYS A 59 -7.49 28.43 -26.12
C LYS A 59 -6.40 28.73 -27.17
N LYS A 60 -6.74 29.44 -28.25
CA LYS A 60 -5.80 29.89 -29.28
C LYS A 60 -5.04 31.17 -28.91
N LYS A 61 -5.26 31.71 -27.70
CA LYS A 61 -4.58 32.91 -27.23
C LYS A 61 -3.22 32.55 -26.66
N GLN A 62 -2.22 33.39 -26.93
CA GLN A 62 -0.91 33.30 -26.30
C GLN A 62 -1.05 33.34 -24.77
N LEU A 63 -0.27 32.51 -24.08
CA LEU A 63 -0.22 32.46 -22.62
C LEU A 63 0.19 33.83 -22.06
N THR A 64 -0.49 34.28 -21.01
CA THR A 64 -0.07 35.49 -20.31
C THR A 64 1.25 35.25 -19.57
N THR A 65 2.00 36.32 -19.27
CA THR A 65 3.26 36.23 -18.52
C THR A 65 3.11 35.51 -17.18
N ALA A 66 2.01 35.75 -16.45
CA ALA A 66 1.70 35.07 -15.20
C ALA A 66 1.39 33.57 -15.39
N GLN A 67 0.76 33.19 -16.51
CA GLN A 67 0.54 31.78 -16.84
C GLN A 67 1.87 31.09 -17.18
N ARG A 68 2.75 31.75 -17.95
CA ARG A 68 4.08 31.22 -18.26
C ARG A 68 4.92 31.01 -17.00
N LYS A 69 4.98 32.00 -16.09
CA LYS A 69 5.65 31.85 -14.79
C LYS A 69 5.11 30.69 -13.95
N ARG A 70 3.80 30.43 -13.99
CA ARG A 70 3.20 29.25 -13.31
C ARG A 70 3.60 27.94 -13.97
N GLN A 71 3.68 27.92 -15.30
CA GLN A 71 4.13 26.76 -16.06
C GLN A 71 5.59 26.45 -15.78
N GLU A 72 6.48 27.45 -15.80
CA GLU A 72 7.90 27.31 -15.45
C GLU A 72 8.05 26.71 -14.04
N LYS A 73 7.37 27.28 -13.04
CA LYS A 73 7.37 26.73 -11.67
C LYS A 73 6.78 25.31 -11.57
N ALA A 74 5.83 24.97 -12.43
CA ALA A 74 5.25 23.61 -12.45
C ALA A 74 6.24 22.60 -13.05
N LEU A 75 7.00 23.01 -14.07
CA LEU A 75 8.08 22.20 -14.66
C LEU A 75 9.21 21.98 -13.66
N GLU A 76 9.68 23.05 -12.98
CA GLU A 76 10.70 22.93 -11.92
C GLU A 76 10.28 21.95 -10.82
N LYS A 77 9.01 21.99 -10.41
CA LYS A 77 8.47 21.04 -9.43
C LYS A 77 8.40 19.62 -9.98
N ALA A 78 8.04 19.45 -11.25
CA ALA A 78 8.01 18.14 -11.90
C ALA A 78 9.41 17.52 -11.93
N ASP A 79 10.43 18.30 -12.28
CA ASP A 79 11.83 17.86 -12.31
C ASP A 79 12.35 17.49 -10.91
N ALA A 80 11.95 18.25 -9.88
CA ALA A 80 12.29 17.90 -8.50
C ALA A 80 11.61 16.59 -8.04
N ILE A 81 10.39 16.33 -8.49
CA ILE A 81 9.64 15.11 -8.14
C ILE A 81 10.17 13.90 -8.89
N SER A 82 10.50 14.03 -10.18
CA SER A 82 11.12 12.96 -10.97
C SER A 82 12.46 12.55 -10.35
N GLY A 83 13.32 13.50 -9.99
CA GLY A 83 14.59 13.21 -9.32
C GLY A 83 14.42 12.51 -7.95
N LYS A 84 13.40 12.86 -7.17
CA LYS A 84 13.07 12.14 -5.92
C LYS A 84 12.59 10.72 -6.20
N HIS A 85 11.77 10.53 -7.23
CA HIS A 85 11.26 9.23 -7.60
C HIS A 85 12.39 8.30 -8.08
N GLU A 86 13.30 8.79 -8.92
CA GLU A 86 14.48 8.05 -9.37
C GLU A 86 15.35 7.59 -8.22
N LYS A 87 15.64 8.47 -7.24
CA LYS A 87 16.38 8.11 -6.02
C LYS A 87 15.68 7.01 -5.23
N LYS A 88 14.37 7.15 -4.99
CA LYS A 88 13.57 6.13 -4.28
C LYS A 88 13.57 4.79 -5.01
N VAL A 89 13.48 4.79 -6.33
CA VAL A 89 13.55 3.58 -7.16
C VAL A 89 14.95 2.95 -7.05
N ALA A 90 16.01 3.74 -7.14
CA ALA A 90 17.38 3.26 -6.96
C ALA A 90 17.60 2.62 -5.58
N ASP A 91 17.14 3.29 -4.51
CA ASP A 91 17.23 2.77 -3.13
C ASP A 91 16.40 1.51 -2.94
N SER A 92 15.22 1.44 -3.54
CA SER A 92 14.37 0.23 -3.51
C SER A 92 15.07 -0.93 -4.21
N LYS A 93 15.63 -0.70 -5.40
CA LYS A 93 16.40 -1.72 -6.16
C LYS A 93 17.64 -2.16 -5.40
N ARG A 94 18.35 -1.25 -4.74
CA ARG A 94 19.51 -1.58 -3.91
C ARG A 94 19.12 -2.43 -2.70
N ARG A 95 18.01 -2.12 -2.04
CA ARG A 95 17.48 -2.93 -0.93
C ARG A 95 17.05 -4.32 -1.39
N SER A 96 16.34 -4.42 -2.53
CA SER A 96 15.94 -5.73 -3.07
C SER A 96 17.16 -6.56 -3.48
N ALA A 97 18.17 -5.94 -4.10
CA ALA A 97 19.42 -6.61 -4.44
C ALA A 97 20.12 -7.17 -3.19
N ARG A 98 20.22 -6.40 -2.10
CA ARG A 98 20.82 -6.86 -0.84
C ARG A 98 20.07 -8.06 -0.22
N THR A 99 18.74 -8.07 -0.29
CA THR A 99 17.95 -9.21 0.18
C THR A 99 18.19 -10.44 -0.70
N GLN A 100 18.21 -10.27 -2.02
CA GLN A 100 18.47 -11.37 -2.95
C GLN A 100 19.89 -11.93 -2.81
N THR A 101 20.91 -11.08 -2.64
CA THR A 101 22.28 -11.56 -2.41
C THR A 101 22.38 -12.36 -1.12
N ARG A 102 21.70 -11.91 -0.05
CA ARG A 102 21.65 -12.66 1.21
C ARG A 102 20.93 -14.00 1.05
N ALA A 103 19.81 -14.01 0.32
CA ALA A 103 19.08 -15.25 0.06
C ALA A 103 19.95 -16.26 -0.71
N LYS A 104 20.66 -15.81 -1.75
CA LYS A 104 21.61 -16.65 -2.50
C LYS A 104 22.74 -17.19 -1.63
N GLN A 105 23.36 -16.33 -0.81
CA GLN A 105 24.39 -16.75 0.14
C GLN A 105 23.86 -17.80 1.13
N TRP A 106 22.60 -17.68 1.54
CA TRP A 106 21.97 -18.66 2.42
C TRP A 106 21.68 -20.00 1.71
N GLU A 107 21.20 -19.96 0.48
CA GLU A 107 20.99 -21.14 -0.36
C GLU A 107 22.32 -21.88 -0.60
N GLU A 108 23.39 -21.16 -0.96
CA GLU A 108 24.73 -21.72 -1.15
C GLU A 108 25.28 -22.37 0.13
N LEU A 109 25.12 -21.73 1.29
CA LEU A 109 25.53 -22.32 2.58
C LEU A 109 24.73 -23.58 2.93
N ASN A 110 23.43 -23.58 2.64
CA ASN A 110 22.59 -24.75 2.89
C ASN A 110 22.95 -25.90 1.96
N GLU A 111 23.19 -25.63 0.67
CA GLU A 111 23.65 -26.65 -0.29
C GLU A 111 24.99 -27.24 0.14
N GLN A 112 25.93 -26.41 0.60
CA GLN A 112 27.20 -26.88 1.17
C GLN A 112 26.98 -27.72 2.44
N ALA A 113 26.10 -27.30 3.34
CA ALA A 113 25.78 -28.04 4.56
C ALA A 113 25.10 -29.39 4.25
N GLU A 114 24.23 -29.45 3.24
CA GLU A 114 23.60 -30.68 2.76
C GLU A 114 24.63 -31.60 2.10
N ALA A 115 25.53 -31.09 1.25
CA ALA A 115 26.61 -31.86 0.65
C ALA A 115 27.55 -32.48 1.71
N VAL A 116 27.90 -31.71 2.75
CA VAL A 116 28.71 -32.21 3.88
C VAL A 116 27.96 -33.29 4.66
N LYS A 117 26.66 -33.11 4.90
CA LYS A 117 25.81 -34.14 5.56
C LYS A 117 25.75 -35.42 4.73
N GLN A 118 25.57 -35.32 3.41
CA GLN A 118 25.53 -36.48 2.52
C GLN A 118 26.88 -37.22 2.52
N ALA A 119 28.01 -36.50 2.43
CA ALA A 119 29.35 -37.10 2.52
C ALA A 119 29.61 -37.77 3.89
N GLN A 120 29.12 -37.19 4.98
CA GLN A 120 29.17 -37.77 6.33
C GLN A 120 28.30 -39.02 6.46
N GLU A 121 27.14 -39.08 5.78
CA GLU A 121 26.29 -40.28 5.79
C GLU A 121 26.87 -41.42 4.95
N GLU A 122 27.48 -41.12 3.81
CA GLU A 122 28.15 -42.14 2.97
C GLU A 122 29.37 -42.74 3.67
N THR A 123 30.18 -41.92 4.34
CA THR A 123 31.30 -42.41 5.15
C THR A 123 30.84 -43.22 6.38
N LYS A 124 29.74 -42.84 7.03
CA LYS A 124 29.14 -43.62 8.13
C LYS A 124 28.49 -44.92 7.68
N LYS A 125 27.92 -44.97 6.47
CA LYS A 125 27.37 -46.22 5.87
C LYS A 125 28.47 -47.17 5.41
N ALA A 126 29.62 -46.66 4.96
CA ALA A 126 30.80 -47.47 4.65
C ALA A 126 31.54 -47.99 5.89
N ALA A 127 31.37 -47.34 7.05
CA ALA A 127 32.04 -47.68 8.31
C ALA A 127 31.18 -48.53 9.28
N LYS A 128 30.19 -49.29 8.80
CA LYS A 128 29.42 -50.21 9.66
C LYS A 128 30.00 -51.65 9.60
N PRO A 129 30.95 -52.04 10.47
CA PRO A 129 31.12 -53.42 10.83
C PRO A 129 30.02 -53.82 11.83
N THR A 130 29.81 -55.12 11.89
CA THR A 130 28.87 -55.83 12.72
C THR A 130 29.11 -55.65 14.24
N LYS A 131 28.00 -55.70 15.00
CA LYS A 131 27.84 -56.29 16.36
C LYS A 131 27.44 -55.33 17.50
N ALA A 132 26.52 -55.88 18.28
CA ALA A 132 25.85 -55.38 19.48
C ALA A 132 26.77 -54.94 20.63
N GLY A 133 26.26 -54.07 21.50
CA GLY A 133 26.86 -53.82 22.82
C GLY A 133 26.33 -52.54 23.47
N ALA A 134 25.95 -52.64 24.74
CA ALA A 134 25.32 -51.61 25.55
C ALA A 134 26.26 -50.48 26.02
N ALA A 135 25.61 -49.48 26.63
CA ALA A 135 26.08 -48.58 27.69
C ALA A 135 26.62 -47.19 27.29
N ALA A 136 25.79 -46.20 27.67
CA ALA A 136 26.12 -44.93 28.33
C ALA A 136 27.46 -44.25 28.03
N GLN A 137 27.40 -43.01 27.50
CA GLN A 137 28.05 -41.89 28.18
C GLN A 137 27.47 -40.54 27.75
N ALA A 138 27.11 -39.72 28.74
CA ALA A 138 26.78 -38.32 28.59
C ALA A 138 28.04 -37.50 28.28
N VAL A 139 27.92 -36.61 27.30
CA VAL A 139 28.79 -35.46 26.98
C VAL A 139 27.85 -34.50 26.26
N GLY A 140 27.64 -33.25 26.62
CA GLY A 140 28.33 -32.30 27.47
C GLY A 140 27.84 -30.96 26.92
N ASP A 141 27.02 -30.26 27.70
CA ASP A 141 26.49 -28.93 27.37
C ASP A 141 27.67 -27.95 27.41
N GLU A 142 28.34 -27.73 26.28
CA GLU A 142 29.32 -26.66 26.16
C GLU A 142 28.56 -25.35 26.00
N ALA A 143 28.48 -24.63 27.13
CA ALA A 143 28.11 -23.24 27.22
C ALA A 143 28.83 -22.42 26.14
N MET A 144 28.04 -21.88 25.21
CA MET A 144 28.50 -20.87 24.26
C MET A 144 29.06 -19.67 25.05
N PRO A 145 30.30 -19.22 24.79
CA PRO A 145 30.84 -18.03 25.43
C PRO A 145 30.06 -16.79 24.95
N ASP A 146 29.44 -16.09 25.90
CA ASP A 146 28.89 -14.75 25.73
C ASP A 146 29.97 -13.83 25.13
N THR A 147 29.86 -13.57 23.83
CA THR A 147 30.64 -12.54 23.16
C THR A 147 29.96 -11.20 23.43
N GLN A 148 30.25 -10.65 24.62
CA GLN A 148 30.03 -9.24 24.91
C GLN A 148 30.88 -8.40 23.96
N VAL A 149 30.28 -7.95 22.87
CA VAL A 149 30.81 -6.85 22.07
C VAL A 149 30.64 -5.55 22.88
N PRO A 150 31.72 -4.80 23.15
CA PRO A 150 31.61 -3.54 23.89
C PRO A 150 30.79 -2.53 23.08
N VAL A 151 29.69 -2.07 23.67
CA VAL A 151 28.95 -0.90 23.20
C VAL A 151 29.87 0.30 23.32
N VAL A 152 30.51 0.67 22.22
CA VAL A 152 31.14 1.98 22.08
C VAL A 152 30.00 2.99 22.01
N THR A 153 29.67 3.60 23.14
CA THR A 153 28.89 4.83 23.22
C THR A 153 29.72 5.94 22.58
N GLU A 154 29.58 6.12 21.27
CA GLU A 154 30.00 7.37 20.62
C GLU A 154 29.09 8.49 21.15
N GLN A 155 29.66 9.31 22.03
CA GLN A 155 29.09 10.59 22.43
C GLN A 155 28.88 11.44 21.16
N THR A 156 27.64 11.65 20.77
CA THR A 156 27.28 12.70 19.81
C THR A 156 27.62 14.05 20.43
N THR A 157 28.78 14.59 20.09
CA THR A 157 29.12 15.98 20.32
C THR A 157 28.18 16.84 19.47
N VAL A 158 27.29 17.55 20.15
CA VAL A 158 26.43 18.57 19.55
C VAL A 158 27.34 19.69 19.05
N PRO A 159 27.32 20.06 17.76
CA PRO A 159 28.04 21.24 17.31
C PRO A 159 27.42 22.48 17.95
N GLU A 160 28.24 23.22 18.69
CA GLU A 160 27.96 24.53 19.27
C GLU A 160 27.51 25.48 18.14
N GLY A 161 26.20 25.74 18.07
CA GLY A 161 25.62 26.63 17.04
C GLY A 161 24.25 26.26 16.49
N ALA A 162 23.57 25.22 17.00
CA ALA A 162 22.20 24.90 16.58
C ALA A 162 21.15 25.75 17.34
N PRO A 163 20.16 26.36 16.65
CA PRO A 163 19.15 27.22 17.27
C PRO A 163 18.24 26.44 18.25
N GLY A 164 17.92 27.08 19.38
CA GLY A 164 17.30 26.49 20.59
C GLY A 164 15.92 25.80 20.47
N TRP A 165 15.39 25.60 19.27
CA TRP A 165 14.19 24.80 19.06
C TRP A 165 14.48 23.29 18.95
N ALA A 166 15.73 22.88 18.75
CA ALA A 166 16.11 21.47 18.61
C ALA A 166 16.08 20.67 19.93
N SER A 167 16.10 21.33 21.10
CA SER A 167 16.02 20.65 22.41
C SER A 167 14.60 20.28 22.85
N MET A 168 13.56 20.73 22.15
CA MET A 168 12.17 20.57 22.62
C MET A 168 11.51 19.23 22.25
N HIS A 169 12.24 18.31 21.59
CA HIS A 169 11.69 17.02 21.14
C HIS A 169 12.40 15.79 21.74
N ALA A 170 13.24 15.98 22.76
CA ALA A 170 13.96 14.90 23.43
C ALA A 170 13.44 14.57 24.84
N GLN A 171 12.20 14.97 25.18
CA GLN A 171 11.52 14.52 26.39
C GLN A 171 10.30 13.69 25.99
N THR A 172 10.51 12.37 25.89
CA THR A 172 9.46 11.37 25.98
C THR A 172 9.44 10.89 27.42
N GLU A 173 8.49 11.31 28.26
CA GLU A 173 7.99 10.52 29.40
C GLU A 173 6.51 10.90 29.67
N ASP A 174 5.74 9.90 30.07
CA ASP A 174 4.39 9.92 30.67
C ASP A 174 3.16 9.93 29.75
N PHE A 175 2.85 8.76 29.16
CA PHE A 175 1.45 8.34 28.96
C PHE A 175 1.29 6.81 29.03
N ASP A 176 1.59 6.26 30.21
CA ASP A 176 1.10 4.94 30.64
C ASP A 176 0.01 5.17 31.71
N GLU A 177 -1.25 5.32 31.31
CA GLU A 177 -2.43 4.98 32.13
C GLU A 177 -3.73 5.14 31.32
N ILE A 178 -4.18 4.06 30.66
CA ILE A 178 -5.60 3.84 30.39
C ILE A 178 -5.91 2.39 30.78
N THR A 179 -6.43 2.21 31.98
CA THR A 179 -7.39 1.16 32.33
C THR A 179 -8.56 1.82 33.04
#